data_AF-A0A0G1TC50-F1
#
_entry.id   AF-A0A0G1TC50-F1
#
_cell.length_a   1.000
_cell.length_b   1.000
_cell.length_c   1.000
_cell.angle_alpha   90.00
_cell.angle_beta   90.00
_cell.angle_gamma   90.00
#
_symmetry.space_group_name_H-M   'P 1'
#
loop_
_entity.id
_entity.type
_entity.pdbx_description
1 polymer ?
#
loop_
_entity_poly.entity_id
_entity_poly.type
_entity_poly.pdbx_seq_one_letter_code
_entity_poly.pdbx_strand_id
1 'polypeptide(L)'
;MENPPSDDLQMVDSTNPSPAESLVPKLLPKTASRRPLFSRPWFVILLTFLIIFLGLGVWISVVGYQTYSKVQGVTTHAKATLAAFDNRDLVGAQGELAQTKSSLDQARSTFGGLRPLSVLPFLGGYLKDVDHVLSAGQKGVEVGEMIFAAITPYADIMGFTGVSIEDLSLKTAEDRIIFVAETVEKIAPEMDKISLKLNEINADLQTIKNERYPQKLFGKEVRSNVISLKNSVSSAASSLQNFQPIIKLLPDLLGNPDPRQYLIIFQNDAELRPTGGFLTAYATLKVTKGKIEPGVSEDIYTLDAGFTKKVPAPDPIKKYLPLVYKSLRTHRSPRVWWAI
;
A
#
# COMPACT_ATOMS: atom_id res chain seq x y z
N MET A 1 9.46 -28.98 99.72
CA MET A 1 8.01 -29.14 99.52
C MET A 1 7.36 -28.02 100.31
N GLU A 2 7.29 -26.84 99.73
CA GLU A 2 6.24 -26.35 98.82
C GLU A 2 5.04 -25.78 99.58
N ASN A 3 4.78 -24.52 99.23
CA ASN A 3 3.64 -23.64 99.45
C ASN A 3 3.51 -22.80 100.73
N PRO A 4 2.98 -21.55 100.57
CA PRO A 4 2.96 -20.46 101.55
C PRO A 4 1.60 -20.45 102.29
N PRO A 5 1.16 -19.43 103.09
CA PRO A 5 0.82 -18.05 102.65
C PRO A 5 1.00 -16.94 103.75
N SER A 6 1.20 -15.67 103.36
CA SER A 6 0.28 -14.50 103.37
C SER A 6 0.07 -13.72 104.70
N ASP A 7 0.19 -12.40 104.54
CA ASP A 7 -0.59 -11.29 105.13
C ASP A 7 -0.32 -10.73 106.55
N ASP A 8 0.12 -9.45 106.54
CA ASP A 8 -0.66 -8.25 106.92
C ASP A 8 -0.19 -7.31 108.06
N LEU A 9 -0.43 -6.00 107.80
CA LEU A 9 -0.55 -4.81 108.69
C LEU A 9 0.74 -4.11 109.20
N GLN A 10 1.06 -2.90 108.68
CA GLN A 10 0.71 -1.53 109.18
C GLN A 10 1.60 -1.07 110.39
N MET A 11 2.11 0.17 110.59
CA MET A 11 1.68 1.54 110.23
C MET A 11 2.69 2.60 110.83
N VAL A 12 2.71 3.84 110.28
CA VAL A 12 3.10 5.20 110.80
C VAL A 12 4.57 5.49 111.28
N ASP A 13 5.17 6.70 111.29
CA ASP A 13 4.73 8.11 111.10
C ASP A 13 5.91 9.09 110.81
N SER A 14 5.54 10.24 110.23
CA SER A 14 6.07 11.63 110.16
C SER A 14 7.51 12.05 110.57
N THR A 15 8.10 12.95 109.75
CA THR A 15 8.51 14.34 110.13
C THR A 15 9.07 15.17 108.95
N ASN A 16 8.71 16.46 108.95
CA ASN A 16 9.04 17.60 108.07
C ASN A 16 10.53 18.06 108.21
N PRO A 17 11.07 19.12 107.55
CA PRO A 17 10.60 19.94 106.41
C PRO A 17 11.69 20.25 105.31
N SER A 18 11.25 20.97 104.27
CA SER A 18 11.97 21.61 103.15
C SER A 18 13.28 22.34 103.50
N PRO A 19 14.22 22.46 102.52
CA PRO A 19 14.48 23.79 101.96
C PRO A 19 14.49 23.83 100.43
N ALA A 20 14.08 25.00 99.91
CA ALA A 20 14.02 25.36 98.51
C ALA A 20 15.40 25.29 97.82
N GLU A 21 15.48 24.58 96.69
CA GLU A 21 16.70 24.56 95.86
C GLU A 21 16.37 24.69 94.36
N SER A 22 16.70 25.87 93.84
CA SER A 22 17.05 26.23 92.47
C SER A 22 16.08 25.92 91.31
N LEU A 23 15.42 26.98 90.84
CA LEU A 23 14.83 27.08 89.50
C LEU A 23 15.92 27.11 88.43
N VAL A 24 16.35 25.94 87.96
CA VAL A 24 17.10 25.83 86.70
C VAL A 24 16.07 25.67 85.57
N PRO A 25 15.93 26.62 84.64
CA PRO A 25 15.04 26.41 83.50
C PRO A 25 15.62 25.28 82.64
N LYS A 26 14.91 24.16 82.59
CA LYS A 26 15.17 23.05 81.68
C LYS A 26 15.04 23.61 80.26
N LEU A 27 16.17 23.98 79.65
CA LEU A 27 16.25 24.36 78.24
C LEU A 27 15.77 23.16 77.43
N LEU A 28 14.49 23.21 77.01
CA LEU A 28 13.97 22.31 75.99
C LEU A 28 14.92 22.40 74.79
N PRO A 29 15.40 21.28 74.24
CA PRO A 29 16.19 21.33 73.01
C PRO A 29 15.33 22.04 71.96
N LYS A 30 15.82 23.17 71.44
CA LYS A 30 15.21 23.83 70.29
C LYS A 30 15.09 22.77 69.20
N THR A 31 13.88 22.28 68.97
CA THR A 31 13.58 21.45 67.82
C THR A 31 13.96 22.29 66.62
N ALA A 32 15.02 21.89 65.92
CA ALA A 32 15.39 22.52 64.67
C ALA A 32 14.18 22.34 63.75
N SER A 33 13.39 23.41 63.61
CA SER A 33 12.24 23.47 62.72
C SER A 33 12.73 23.08 61.33
N ARG A 34 12.50 21.81 60.96
CA ARG A 34 12.76 21.31 59.62
C ARG A 34 11.79 22.09 58.74
N ARG A 35 12.29 23.15 58.09
CA ARG A 35 11.50 23.92 57.12
C ARG A 35 10.77 22.94 56.20
N PRO A 36 9.45 23.07 56.00
CA PRO A 36 8.66 22.10 55.25
C PRO A 36 9.28 21.92 53.87
N LEU A 37 9.29 20.69 53.35
CA LEU A 37 9.91 20.34 52.06
C LEU A 37 9.49 21.29 50.92
N PHE A 38 8.25 21.79 50.99
CA PHE A 38 7.60 22.77 50.11
C PHE A 38 8.22 24.18 50.09
N SER A 39 9.01 24.56 51.08
CA SER A 39 9.66 25.89 51.18
C SER A 39 11.03 25.95 50.49
N ARG A 40 11.50 24.83 49.94
CA ARG A 40 12.77 24.76 49.22
C ARG A 40 12.53 25.12 47.74
N PRO A 41 13.33 26.02 47.14
CA PRO A 41 13.12 26.49 45.77
C PRO A 41 13.15 25.36 44.73
N TRP A 42 13.97 24.32 44.95
CA TRP A 42 14.01 23.14 44.06
C TRP A 42 12.71 22.33 44.07
N PHE A 43 11.96 22.30 45.18
CA PHE A 43 10.70 21.58 45.27
C PHE A 43 9.60 22.31 44.49
N VAL A 44 9.58 23.65 44.55
CA VAL A 44 8.69 24.48 43.72
C VAL A 44 9.02 24.31 42.24
N ILE A 45 10.31 24.30 41.86
CA ILE A 45 10.75 24.05 40.48
C ILE A 45 10.35 22.64 40.01
N LEU A 46 10.49 21.62 40.86
CA LEU A 46 10.11 20.25 40.51
C LEU A 46 8.59 20.10 40.38
N LEU A 47 7.82 20.76 41.26
CA LEU A 47 6.36 20.78 41.21
C LEU A 47 5.86 21.50 39.96
N THR A 48 6.43 22.65 39.59
CA THR A 48 6.07 23.36 38.35
C THR A 48 6.43 22.54 37.11
N PHE A 49 7.59 21.89 37.09
CA PHE A 49 7.96 20.99 36.00
C PHE A 49 6.99 19.80 35.87
N LEU A 50 6.56 19.23 36.99
CA LEU A 50 5.57 18.15 37.03
C LEU A 50 4.19 18.62 36.50
N ILE A 51 3.74 19.81 36.90
CA ILE A 51 2.47 20.39 36.42
C ILE A 51 2.54 20.66 34.90
N ILE A 52 3.65 21.21 34.41
CA ILE A 52 3.86 21.42 32.97
C ILE A 52 3.86 20.07 32.23
N PHE A 53 4.53 19.05 32.78
CA PHE A 53 4.56 17.72 32.19
C PHE A 53 3.17 17.06 32.16
N LEU A 54 2.38 17.20 33.23
CA LEU A 54 0.99 16.73 33.27
C LEU A 54 0.11 17.48 32.27
N GLY A 55 0.24 18.82 32.19
CA GLY A 55 -0.47 19.64 31.21
C GLY A 55 -0.14 19.25 29.77
N LEU A 56 1.15 19.00 29.47
CA LEU A 56 1.59 18.46 28.18
C LEU A 56 1.03 17.06 27.92
N GLY A 57 0.99 16.19 28.93
CA GLY A 57 0.41 14.85 28.82
C GLY A 57 -1.09 14.89 28.50
N VAL A 58 -1.86 15.76 29.17
CA VAL A 58 -3.29 15.98 28.88
C VAL A 58 -3.46 16.55 27.48
N TRP A 59 -2.66 17.55 27.09
CA TRP A 59 -2.69 18.14 25.76
C TRP A 59 -2.43 17.10 24.65
N ILE A 60 -1.35 16.32 24.79
CA ILE A 60 -1.01 15.23 23.85
C ILE A 60 -2.14 14.21 23.78
N SER A 61 -2.75 13.85 24.92
CA SER A 61 -3.85 12.89 24.97
C SER A 61 -5.11 13.41 24.26
N VAL A 62 -5.46 14.68 24.47
CA VAL A 62 -6.62 15.31 23.81
C VAL A 62 -6.40 15.40 22.30
N VAL A 63 -5.25 15.91 21.86
CA VAL A 63 -4.93 16.03 20.43
C VAL A 63 -4.81 14.64 19.79
N GLY A 64 -4.23 13.68 20.49
CA GLY A 64 -4.14 12.28 20.04
C GLY A 64 -5.52 11.64 19.86
N TYR A 65 -6.43 11.82 20.82
CA TYR A 65 -7.81 11.32 20.73
C TYR A 65 -8.60 11.98 19.58
N GLN A 66 -8.49 13.30 19.42
CA GLN A 66 -9.12 14.02 18.32
C GLN A 66 -8.54 13.60 16.95
N THR A 67 -7.23 13.43 16.85
CA THR A 67 -6.59 12.93 15.63
C THR A 67 -7.09 11.52 15.31
N TYR A 68 -7.16 10.63 16.31
CA TYR A 68 -7.64 9.27 16.13
C TYR A 68 -9.09 9.21 15.61
N SER A 69 -10.00 10.03 16.14
CA SER A 69 -11.39 10.06 15.67
C SER A 69 -11.50 10.57 14.22
N LYS A 70 -10.68 11.55 13.82
CA LYS A 70 -10.62 12.01 12.42
C LYS A 70 -10.01 10.96 11.49
N VAL A 71 -9.00 10.22 11.93
CA VAL A 71 -8.43 9.08 11.19
C VAL A 71 -9.46 7.95 11.03
N GLN A 72 -10.34 7.72 12.00
CA GLN A 72 -11.45 6.77 11.80
C GLN A 72 -12.36 7.21 10.65
N GLY A 73 -12.68 8.51 10.55
CA GLY A 73 -13.40 9.08 9.40
C GLY A 73 -12.72 8.77 8.08
N VAL A 74 -11.39 8.96 8.00
CA VAL A 74 -10.58 8.59 6.81
C VAL A 74 -10.77 7.11 6.47
N THR A 75 -10.67 6.21 7.46
CA THR A 75 -10.84 4.77 7.18
C THR A 75 -12.26 4.39 6.74
N THR A 76 -13.28 5.07 7.26
CA THR A 76 -14.69 4.84 6.89
C THR A 76 -14.94 5.29 5.46
N HIS A 77 -14.61 6.54 5.14
CA HIS A 77 -14.83 7.12 3.81
C HIS A 77 -13.93 6.46 2.75
N ALA A 78 -12.70 6.05 3.09
CA ALA A 78 -11.83 5.32 2.17
C ALA A 78 -12.41 3.93 1.82
N LYS A 79 -12.98 3.23 2.81
CA LYS A 79 -13.68 1.96 2.55
C LYS A 79 -14.97 2.17 1.74
N ALA A 80 -15.71 3.23 2.02
CA ALA A 80 -16.91 3.58 1.26
C ALA A 80 -16.56 3.94 -0.19
N THR A 81 -15.44 4.63 -0.42
CA THR A 81 -14.90 4.91 -1.76
C THR A 81 -14.64 3.61 -2.53
N LEU A 82 -13.95 2.65 -1.91
CA LEU A 82 -13.67 1.35 -2.54
C LEU A 82 -14.96 0.56 -2.80
N ALA A 83 -15.88 0.50 -1.83
CA ALA A 83 -17.15 -0.17 -1.99
C ALA A 83 -18.03 0.46 -3.09
N ALA A 84 -18.07 1.79 -3.19
CA ALA A 84 -18.78 2.49 -4.25
C ALA A 84 -18.15 2.19 -5.63
N PHE A 85 -16.81 2.19 -5.71
CA PHE A 85 -16.09 1.82 -6.92
C PHE A 85 -16.37 0.37 -7.35
N ASP A 86 -16.34 -0.58 -6.41
CA ASP A 86 -16.65 -2.00 -6.66
C ASP A 86 -18.11 -2.18 -7.12
N ASN A 87 -19.04 -1.40 -6.56
CA ASN A 87 -20.44 -1.35 -6.95
C ASN A 87 -20.68 -0.54 -8.25
N ARG A 88 -19.61 -0.10 -8.92
CA ARG A 88 -19.63 0.67 -10.15
C ARG A 88 -20.32 2.04 -10.03
N ASP A 89 -20.46 2.57 -8.83
CA ASP A 89 -20.97 3.92 -8.56
C ASP A 89 -19.80 4.91 -8.53
N LEU A 90 -19.44 5.44 -9.70
CA LEU A 90 -18.29 6.34 -9.83
C LEU A 90 -18.54 7.69 -9.12
N VAL A 91 -19.77 8.19 -9.17
CA VAL A 91 -20.15 9.46 -8.53
C VAL A 91 -20.11 9.32 -7.02
N GLY A 92 -20.65 8.23 -6.48
CA GLY A 92 -20.53 7.90 -5.06
C GLY A 92 -19.08 7.72 -4.62
N ALA A 93 -18.25 7.03 -5.41
CA ALA A 93 -16.84 6.85 -5.12
C ALA A 93 -16.07 8.18 -5.08
N GLN A 94 -16.31 9.08 -6.04
CA GLN A 94 -15.74 10.42 -6.04
C GLN A 94 -16.18 11.25 -4.82
N GLY A 95 -17.46 11.16 -4.46
CA GLY A 95 -18.01 11.84 -3.27
C GLY A 95 -17.35 11.36 -1.98
N GLU A 96 -17.23 10.05 -1.78
CA GLU A 96 -16.59 9.45 -0.61
C GLU A 96 -15.07 9.71 -0.57
N LEU A 97 -14.41 9.79 -1.74
CA LEU A 97 -12.99 10.17 -1.81
C LEU A 97 -12.79 11.63 -1.37
N ALA A 98 -13.71 12.53 -1.75
CA ALA A 98 -13.69 13.91 -1.27
C ALA A 98 -13.90 14.00 0.25
N GLN A 99 -14.77 13.17 0.83
CA GLN A 99 -14.92 13.07 2.29
C GLN A 99 -13.68 12.48 2.97
N THR A 100 -13.00 11.53 2.32
CA THR A 100 -11.72 10.98 2.76
C THR A 100 -10.66 12.09 2.81
N LYS A 101 -10.57 12.92 1.77
CA LYS A 101 -9.70 14.10 1.71
C LYS A 101 -9.96 15.06 2.87
N SER A 102 -11.22 15.46 3.04
CA SER A 102 -11.65 16.38 4.10
C SER A 102 -11.32 15.84 5.50
N SER A 103 -11.60 14.56 5.75
CA SER A 103 -11.27 13.90 7.02
C SER A 103 -9.78 13.85 7.28
N LEU A 104 -8.98 13.65 6.24
CA LEU A 104 -7.54 13.57 6.32
C LEU A 104 -6.89 14.95 6.55
N ASP A 105 -7.41 15.99 5.89
CA ASP A 105 -6.98 17.37 6.11
C ASP A 105 -7.29 17.82 7.54
N GLN A 106 -8.47 17.47 8.07
CA GLN A 106 -8.83 17.70 9.46
C GLN A 106 -7.91 16.94 10.43
N ALA A 107 -7.60 15.67 10.14
CA ALA A 107 -6.67 14.87 10.94
C ALA A 107 -5.27 15.49 10.97
N ARG A 108 -4.74 15.89 9.81
CA ARG A 108 -3.43 16.55 9.69
C ARG A 108 -3.38 17.91 10.37
N SER A 109 -4.43 18.71 10.23
CA SER A 109 -4.54 20.01 10.90
C SER A 109 -4.53 19.86 12.42
N THR A 110 -5.35 18.94 12.95
CA THR A 110 -5.41 18.61 14.39
C THR A 110 -4.06 18.10 14.90
N PHE A 111 -3.45 17.17 14.16
CA PHE A 111 -2.13 16.62 14.49
C PHE A 111 -1.01 17.66 14.42
N GLY A 112 -1.16 18.68 13.56
CA GLY A 112 -0.23 19.79 13.40
C GLY A 112 0.10 20.51 14.70
N GLY A 113 -0.82 20.53 15.68
CA GLY A 113 -0.59 21.07 17.02
C GLY A 113 0.51 20.35 17.82
N LEU A 114 0.88 19.12 17.44
CA LEU A 114 1.95 18.35 18.07
C LEU A 114 3.31 18.50 17.35
N ARG A 115 3.38 19.21 16.22
CA ARG A 115 4.64 19.40 15.47
C ARG A 115 5.81 19.95 16.31
N PRO A 116 5.62 20.93 17.22
CA PRO A 116 6.73 21.42 18.04
C PRO A 116 7.39 20.32 18.91
N LEU A 117 6.63 19.29 19.29
CA LEU A 117 7.12 18.16 20.09
C LEU A 117 7.96 17.17 19.25
N SER A 118 8.02 17.33 17.92
CA SER A 118 8.78 16.47 17.01
C SER A 118 10.31 16.58 17.16
N VAL A 119 10.79 17.58 17.91
CA VAL A 119 12.22 17.80 18.20
C VAL A 119 12.71 16.91 19.35
N LEU A 120 11.81 16.36 20.17
CA LEU A 120 12.18 15.59 21.36
C LEU A 120 12.76 14.21 20.98
N PRO A 121 13.85 13.75 21.62
CA PRO A 121 14.59 12.55 21.20
C PRO A 121 13.78 11.24 21.30
N PHE A 122 12.82 11.14 22.23
CA PHE A 122 12.01 9.93 22.42
C PHE A 122 10.67 9.96 21.66
N LEU A 123 10.01 11.12 21.59
CA LEU A 123 8.69 11.27 20.97
C LEU A 123 8.76 11.69 19.50
N GLY A 124 9.82 12.37 19.11
CA GLY A 124 9.92 13.02 17.80
C GLY A 124 9.91 12.06 16.62
N GLY A 125 10.48 10.87 16.80
CA GLY A 125 10.42 9.80 15.80
C GLY A 125 8.98 9.38 15.50
N TYR A 126 8.19 9.08 16.54
CA TYR A 126 6.79 8.65 16.37
C TYR A 126 5.94 9.75 15.72
N LEU A 127 6.15 11.01 16.12
CA LEU A 127 5.39 12.12 15.55
C LEU A 127 5.70 12.34 14.06
N LYS A 128 6.97 12.18 13.66
CA LYS A 128 7.38 12.22 12.25
C LYS A 128 6.78 11.06 11.46
N ASP A 129 6.80 9.85 12.02
CA ASP A 129 6.21 8.69 11.35
C ASP A 129 4.70 8.90 11.10
N VAL A 130 3.97 9.52 12.04
CA VAL A 130 2.55 9.88 11.83
C VAL A 130 2.39 10.95 10.75
N ASP A 131 3.24 11.99 10.73
CA ASP A 131 3.20 13.01 9.66
C ASP A 131 3.48 12.37 8.28
N HIS A 132 4.44 11.43 8.19
CA HIS A 132 4.69 10.65 6.97
C HIS A 132 3.47 9.84 6.54
N VAL A 133 2.78 9.15 7.45
CA VAL A 133 1.56 8.39 7.14
C VAL A 133 0.42 9.31 6.67
N LEU A 134 0.19 10.43 7.35
CA LEU A 134 -0.84 11.40 6.96
C LEU A 134 -0.52 12.04 5.61
N SER A 135 0.75 12.34 5.35
CA SER A 135 1.23 12.86 4.07
C SER A 135 1.08 11.86 2.94
N ALA A 136 1.46 10.60 3.18
CA ALA A 136 1.26 9.50 2.27
C ALA A 136 -0.23 9.30 1.95
N GLY A 137 -1.11 9.43 2.96
CA GLY A 137 -2.56 9.43 2.76
C GLY A 137 -3.04 10.54 1.83
N GLN A 138 -2.53 11.77 1.97
CA GLN A 138 -2.97 12.91 1.16
C GLN A 138 -2.57 12.70 -0.30
N LYS A 139 -1.31 12.32 -0.53
CA LYS A 139 -0.84 11.92 -1.86
C LYS A 139 -1.64 10.73 -2.42
N GLY A 140 -2.04 9.78 -1.58
CA GLY A 140 -2.87 8.63 -1.97
C GLY A 140 -4.28 9.05 -2.41
N VAL A 141 -4.89 10.01 -1.71
CA VAL A 141 -6.17 10.61 -2.13
C VAL A 141 -6.01 11.35 -3.46
N GLU A 142 -4.94 12.13 -3.63
CA GLU A 142 -4.65 12.78 -4.91
C GLU A 142 -4.52 11.74 -6.05
N VAL A 143 -3.82 10.63 -5.82
CA VAL A 143 -3.74 9.52 -6.79
C VAL A 143 -5.14 8.98 -7.12
N GLY A 144 -6.01 8.82 -6.13
CA GLY A 144 -7.41 8.46 -6.35
C GLY A 144 -8.16 9.48 -7.22
N GLU A 145 -7.96 10.78 -6.99
CA GLU A 145 -8.56 11.86 -7.80
C GLU A 145 -8.08 11.79 -9.26
N MET A 146 -6.79 11.55 -9.49
CA MET A 146 -6.23 11.35 -10.84
C MET A 146 -6.82 10.13 -11.54
N ILE A 147 -6.95 9.00 -10.83
CA ILE A 147 -7.56 7.78 -11.37
C ILE A 147 -9.01 8.05 -11.78
N PHE A 148 -9.80 8.66 -10.90
CA PHE A 148 -11.19 8.98 -11.21
C PHE A 148 -11.32 9.99 -12.34
N ALA A 149 -10.48 11.02 -12.40
CA ALA A 149 -10.43 11.95 -13.52
C ALA A 149 -10.08 11.25 -14.84
N ALA A 150 -9.16 10.28 -14.83
CA ALA A 150 -8.76 9.53 -16.01
C ALA A 150 -9.85 8.54 -16.48
N ILE A 151 -10.64 7.96 -15.57
CA ILE A 151 -11.69 6.98 -15.90
C ILE A 151 -13.02 7.67 -16.25
N THR A 152 -13.31 8.85 -15.71
CA THR A 152 -14.59 9.55 -15.90
C THR A 152 -15.04 9.66 -17.36
N PRO A 153 -14.16 10.03 -18.33
CA PRO A 153 -14.54 10.10 -19.75
C PRO A 153 -14.94 8.76 -20.39
N TYR A 154 -14.69 7.66 -19.68
CA TYR A 154 -14.81 6.28 -20.15
C TYR A 154 -15.72 5.44 -19.25
N ALA A 155 -16.35 6.06 -18.25
CA ALA A 155 -17.06 5.41 -17.16
C ALA A 155 -18.23 4.55 -17.65
N ASP A 156 -19.06 5.08 -18.54
CA ASP A 156 -20.25 4.40 -19.08
C ASP A 156 -19.89 3.07 -19.76
N ILE A 157 -18.83 3.08 -20.59
CA ILE A 157 -18.38 1.88 -21.31
C ILE A 157 -17.79 0.82 -20.38
N MET A 158 -17.09 1.26 -19.33
CA MET A 158 -16.57 0.37 -18.29
C MET A 158 -17.68 -0.16 -17.37
N GLY A 159 -18.93 0.27 -17.59
CA GLY A 159 -20.12 -0.18 -16.87
C GLY A 159 -20.35 0.56 -15.55
N PHE A 160 -19.75 1.73 -15.38
CA PHE A 160 -20.03 2.61 -14.23
C PHE A 160 -21.38 3.31 -14.41
N THR A 161 -22.13 3.37 -13.31
CA THR A 161 -23.42 4.06 -13.23
C THR A 161 -23.23 5.51 -12.80
N GLY A 162 -24.21 6.37 -13.12
CA GLY A 162 -24.22 7.78 -12.68
C GLY A 162 -23.46 8.76 -13.58
N VAL A 163 -22.78 8.28 -14.63
CA VAL A 163 -22.17 9.11 -15.67
C VAL A 163 -22.81 8.75 -17.00
N SER A 164 -23.88 9.46 -17.37
CA SER A 164 -24.50 9.31 -18.68
C SER A 164 -23.63 10.00 -19.72
N ILE A 165 -22.82 9.24 -20.45
CA ILE A 165 -22.15 9.76 -21.64
C ILE A 165 -23.08 9.52 -22.82
N GLU A 166 -23.78 10.56 -23.23
CA GLU A 166 -24.53 10.56 -24.49
C GLU A 166 -23.57 10.16 -25.63
N ASP A 167 -24.01 9.24 -26.48
CA ASP A 167 -23.41 8.84 -27.77
C ASP A 167 -22.25 7.82 -27.84
N LEU A 168 -21.94 7.04 -26.81
CA LEU A 168 -21.02 5.89 -26.99
C LEU A 168 -21.77 4.62 -27.41
N SER A 169 -22.35 4.64 -28.61
CA SER A 169 -22.96 3.45 -29.22
C SER A 169 -21.89 2.46 -29.71
N LEU A 170 -21.21 1.80 -28.76
CA LEU A 170 -20.29 0.69 -29.04
C LEU A 170 -21.10 -0.55 -29.45
N LYS A 171 -21.60 -0.54 -30.68
CA LYS A 171 -22.47 -1.59 -31.23
C LYS A 171 -21.70 -2.87 -31.54
N THR A 172 -20.41 -2.76 -31.87
CA THR A 172 -19.59 -3.90 -32.30
C THR A 172 -18.40 -4.16 -31.37
N ALA A 173 -17.82 -5.37 -31.49
CA ALA A 173 -16.58 -5.71 -30.80
C ALA A 173 -15.38 -4.89 -31.31
N GLU A 174 -15.40 -4.48 -32.58
CA GLU A 174 -14.38 -3.62 -33.19
C GLU A 174 -14.38 -2.23 -32.54
N ASP A 175 -15.56 -1.61 -32.37
CA ASP A 175 -15.70 -0.30 -31.74
C ASP A 175 -15.11 -0.31 -30.31
N ARG A 176 -15.30 -1.41 -29.58
CA ARG A 176 -14.74 -1.60 -28.23
C ARG A 176 -13.21 -1.67 -28.25
N ILE A 177 -12.60 -2.31 -29.24
CA ILE A 177 -11.14 -2.41 -29.37
C ILE A 177 -10.54 -1.05 -29.72
N ILE A 178 -11.13 -0.33 -30.68
CA ILE A 178 -10.72 1.02 -31.06
C ILE A 178 -10.79 1.94 -29.85
N PHE A 179 -11.89 1.88 -29.10
CA PHE A 179 -12.06 2.64 -27.88
C PHE A 179 -10.99 2.34 -26.82
N VAL A 180 -10.69 1.05 -26.57
CA VAL A 180 -9.61 0.67 -25.64
C VAL A 180 -8.27 1.22 -26.11
N ALA A 181 -7.99 1.19 -27.42
CA ALA A 181 -6.76 1.75 -27.99
C ALA A 181 -6.63 3.25 -27.69
N GLU A 182 -7.68 4.02 -27.97
CA GLU A 182 -7.70 5.47 -27.71
C GLU A 182 -7.65 5.81 -26.22
N THR A 183 -8.32 5.01 -25.40
CA THR A 183 -8.36 5.15 -23.95
C THR A 183 -6.96 4.96 -23.37
N VAL A 184 -6.27 3.89 -23.79
CA VAL A 184 -4.90 3.59 -23.36
C VAL A 184 -3.92 4.70 -23.76
N GLU A 185 -4.03 5.22 -24.99
CA GLU A 185 -3.20 6.34 -25.46
C GLU A 185 -3.39 7.60 -24.60
N LYS A 186 -4.63 7.95 -24.28
CA LYS A 186 -4.97 9.13 -23.47
C LYS A 186 -4.66 8.93 -21.97
N ILE A 187 -4.73 7.70 -21.46
CA ILE A 187 -4.46 7.37 -20.05
C ILE A 187 -2.96 7.22 -19.78
N ALA A 188 -2.15 6.81 -20.77
CA ALA A 188 -0.70 6.63 -20.62
C ALA A 188 0.03 7.80 -19.91
N PRO A 189 -0.18 9.09 -20.26
CA PRO A 189 0.47 10.20 -19.56
C PRO A 189 -0.02 10.37 -18.10
N GLU A 190 -1.27 10.06 -17.80
CA GLU A 190 -1.80 10.11 -16.43
C GLU A 190 -1.21 8.96 -15.58
N MET A 191 -0.98 7.79 -16.18
CA MET A 191 -0.31 6.67 -15.52
C MET A 191 1.13 7.00 -15.12
N ASP A 192 1.85 7.77 -15.94
CA ASP A 192 3.19 8.25 -15.59
C ASP A 192 3.15 9.16 -14.34
N LYS A 193 2.18 10.07 -14.25
CA LYS A 193 1.98 10.95 -13.08
C LYS A 193 1.61 10.14 -11.83
N ILE A 194 0.70 9.17 -11.98
CA ILE A 194 0.29 8.29 -10.88
C ILE A 194 1.47 7.45 -10.38
N SER A 195 2.29 6.92 -11.30
CA SER A 195 3.50 6.15 -10.99
C SER A 195 4.50 6.97 -10.18
N LEU A 196 4.76 8.22 -10.59
CA LEU A 196 5.63 9.14 -9.85
C LEU A 196 5.12 9.37 -8.42
N LYS A 197 3.83 9.69 -8.25
CA LYS A 197 3.26 9.93 -6.92
C LYS A 197 3.23 8.68 -6.05
N LEU A 198 2.92 7.51 -6.60
CA LEU A 198 3.00 6.25 -5.86
C LEU A 198 4.43 5.93 -5.40
N ASN A 199 5.44 6.26 -6.21
CA ASN A 199 6.84 6.12 -5.82
C ASN A 199 7.22 7.08 -4.69
N GLU A 200 6.72 8.32 -4.71
CA GLU A 200 6.91 9.25 -3.60
C GLU A 200 6.25 8.75 -2.31
N ILE A 201 5.01 8.23 -2.39
CA ILE A 201 4.31 7.64 -1.24
C ILE A 201 5.11 6.45 -0.69
N ASN A 202 5.59 5.58 -1.57
CA ASN A 202 6.41 4.44 -1.17
C ASN A 202 7.69 4.92 -0.47
N ALA A 203 8.42 5.87 -1.06
CA ALA A 203 9.65 6.43 -0.49
C ALA A 203 9.40 7.04 0.90
N ASP A 204 8.34 7.83 1.06
CA ASP A 204 7.94 8.44 2.33
C ASP A 204 7.65 7.36 3.39
N LEU A 205 6.90 6.31 3.04
CA LEU A 205 6.55 5.22 3.97
C LEU A 205 7.75 4.31 4.32
N GLN A 206 8.73 4.17 3.43
CA GLN A 206 9.95 3.40 3.74
C GLN A 206 10.84 4.08 4.78
N THR A 207 10.71 5.40 4.99
CA THR A 207 11.43 6.11 6.06
C THR A 207 10.99 5.67 7.47
N ILE A 208 9.79 5.11 7.60
CA ILE A 208 9.21 4.66 8.87
C ILE A 208 9.95 3.40 9.36
N LYS A 209 10.51 3.48 10.57
CA LYS A 209 11.26 2.38 11.19
C LYS A 209 10.32 1.40 11.89
N ASN A 210 10.28 0.16 11.40
CA ASN A 210 9.36 -0.86 11.90
C ASN A 210 9.69 -1.28 13.35
N GLU A 211 10.96 -1.21 13.75
CA GLU A 211 11.48 -1.61 15.05
C GLU A 211 11.01 -0.69 16.18
N ARG A 212 10.55 0.52 15.82
CA ARG A 212 10.07 1.53 16.77
C ARG A 212 8.70 1.15 17.38
N TYR A 213 7.95 0.26 16.74
CA TYR A 213 6.61 -0.11 17.16
C TYR A 213 6.60 -1.48 17.86
N PRO A 214 5.94 -1.61 19.03
CA PRO A 214 5.75 -2.91 19.67
C PRO A 214 4.81 -3.79 18.81
N GLN A 215 4.92 -5.12 18.98
CA GLN A 215 4.04 -6.06 18.25
C GLN A 215 2.56 -5.81 18.54
N LYS A 216 2.22 -5.56 19.81
CA LYS A 216 0.86 -5.22 20.25
C LYS A 216 0.89 -3.92 21.05
N LEU A 217 -0.06 -3.03 20.77
CA LEU A 217 -0.33 -1.81 21.54
C LEU A 217 -1.83 -1.74 21.80
N PHE A 218 -2.24 -1.69 23.07
CA PHE A 218 -3.67 -1.70 23.47
C PHE A 218 -4.50 -2.83 22.81
N GLY A 219 -3.93 -4.04 22.70
CA GLY A 219 -4.58 -5.20 22.07
C GLY A 219 -4.61 -5.18 20.53
N LYS A 220 -4.08 -4.13 19.88
CA LYS A 220 -4.01 -4.01 18.41
C LYS A 220 -2.61 -4.30 17.89
N GLU A 221 -2.53 -4.97 16.75
CA GLU A 221 -1.26 -5.30 16.10
C GLU A 221 -0.74 -4.13 15.26
N VAL A 222 -0.08 -3.16 15.90
CA VAL A 222 0.35 -1.93 15.23
C VAL A 222 1.50 -2.20 14.24
N ARG A 223 2.50 -2.99 14.65
CA ARG A 223 3.66 -3.27 13.81
C ARG A 223 3.31 -4.04 12.53
N SER A 224 2.43 -5.04 12.61
CA SER A 224 2.00 -5.81 11.42
C SER A 224 1.20 -4.93 10.46
N ASN A 225 0.33 -4.05 10.96
CA ASN A 225 -0.43 -3.11 10.12
C ASN A 225 0.48 -2.12 9.38
N VAL A 226 1.52 -1.58 10.04
CA VAL A 226 2.50 -0.69 9.39
C VAL A 226 3.26 -1.44 8.29
N ILE A 227 3.72 -2.66 8.56
CA ILE A 227 4.42 -3.49 7.57
C ILE A 227 3.49 -3.82 6.39
N SER A 228 2.24 -4.19 6.67
CA SER A 228 1.24 -4.50 5.65
C SER A 228 0.99 -3.30 4.74
N LEU A 229 0.80 -2.10 5.33
CA LEU A 229 0.64 -0.86 4.57
C LEU A 229 1.85 -0.58 3.66
N LYS A 230 3.07 -0.65 4.21
CA LYS A 230 4.32 -0.45 3.44
C LYS A 230 4.42 -1.44 2.28
N ASN A 231 4.16 -2.72 2.53
CA ASN A 231 4.24 -3.76 1.52
C ASN A 231 3.16 -3.60 0.43
N SER A 232 1.95 -3.19 0.82
CA SER A 232 0.85 -2.97 -0.12
C SER A 232 1.17 -1.82 -1.07
N VAL A 233 1.66 -0.70 -0.53
CA VAL A 233 2.07 0.47 -1.33
C VAL A 233 3.27 0.13 -2.22
N SER A 234 4.29 -0.53 -1.67
CA SER A 234 5.46 -0.96 -2.45
C SER A 234 5.09 -1.90 -3.59
N SER A 235 4.15 -2.82 -3.36
CA SER A 235 3.67 -3.77 -4.37
C SER A 235 2.86 -3.07 -5.45
N ALA A 236 2.00 -2.11 -5.07
CA ALA A 236 1.23 -1.31 -6.02
C ALA A 236 2.16 -0.46 -6.90
N ALA A 237 3.14 0.22 -6.30
CA ALA A 237 4.14 1.02 -7.02
C ALA A 237 4.95 0.15 -7.99
N SER A 238 5.46 -1.00 -7.54
CA SER A 238 6.24 -1.91 -8.39
C SER A 238 5.39 -2.51 -9.52
N SER A 239 4.15 -2.89 -9.24
CA SER A 239 3.24 -3.43 -10.26
C SER A 239 2.98 -2.39 -11.35
N LEU A 240 2.67 -1.15 -10.96
CA LEU A 240 2.43 -0.08 -11.91
C LEU A 240 3.65 0.20 -12.80
N GLN A 241 4.85 0.23 -12.21
CA GLN A 241 6.10 0.35 -12.97
C GLN A 241 6.29 -0.79 -13.98
N ASN A 242 5.94 -2.03 -13.62
CA ASN A 242 6.05 -3.18 -14.49
C ASN A 242 5.01 -3.18 -15.63
N PHE A 243 3.82 -2.60 -15.40
CA PHE A 243 2.78 -2.50 -16.42
C PHE A 243 2.96 -1.30 -17.37
N GLN A 244 3.61 -0.24 -16.92
CA GLN A 244 3.78 1.00 -17.69
C GLN A 244 4.41 0.78 -19.09
N PRO A 245 5.44 -0.08 -19.28
CA PRO A 245 5.96 -0.39 -20.62
C PRO A 245 4.94 -1.05 -21.53
N ILE A 246 4.10 -1.94 -20.99
CA ILE A 246 3.06 -2.65 -21.75
C ILE A 246 2.00 -1.65 -22.24
N ILE A 247 1.55 -0.76 -21.35
CA ILE A 247 0.60 0.31 -21.67
C ILE A 247 1.15 1.24 -22.76
N LYS A 248 2.44 1.56 -22.73
CA LYS A 248 3.10 2.39 -23.75
C LYS A 248 3.26 1.67 -25.09
N LEU A 249 3.38 0.34 -25.09
CA LEU A 249 3.51 -0.47 -26.30
C LEU A 249 2.15 -0.75 -26.96
N LEU A 250 1.05 -0.73 -26.19
CA LEU A 250 -0.29 -1.06 -26.68
C LEU A 250 -0.75 -0.24 -27.90
N PRO A 251 -0.63 1.11 -27.95
CA PRO A 251 -1.02 1.88 -29.13
C PRO A 251 -0.29 1.42 -30.39
N ASP A 252 1.01 1.14 -30.26
CA ASP A 252 1.84 0.66 -31.36
C ASP A 252 1.39 -0.73 -31.84
N LEU A 253 1.09 -1.65 -30.92
CA LEU A 253 0.52 -2.96 -31.25
C LEU A 253 -0.86 -2.84 -31.92
N LEU A 254 -1.64 -1.84 -31.54
CA LEU A 254 -2.95 -1.57 -32.13
C LEU A 254 -2.87 -0.77 -33.43
N GLY A 255 -1.68 -0.59 -34.01
CA GLY A 255 -1.51 0.05 -35.31
C GLY A 255 -1.72 1.55 -35.28
N ASN A 256 -1.25 2.22 -34.22
CA ASN A 256 -1.27 3.67 -34.03
C ASN A 256 0.14 4.18 -33.64
N PRO A 257 0.77 5.09 -34.42
CA PRO A 257 0.22 5.81 -35.58
C PRO A 257 0.19 4.99 -36.88
N ASP A 258 1.11 4.03 -37.04
CA ASP A 258 1.27 3.27 -38.28
C ASP A 258 0.58 1.91 -38.21
N PRO A 259 -0.03 1.41 -39.31
CA PRO A 259 -0.63 0.08 -39.34
C PRO A 259 0.37 -1.04 -39.02
N ARG A 260 -0.08 -2.04 -38.25
CA ARG A 260 0.69 -3.26 -37.96
C ARG A 260 0.15 -4.46 -38.73
N GLN A 261 1.03 -5.26 -39.30
CA GLN A 261 0.69 -6.56 -39.90
C GLN A 261 1.17 -7.68 -38.98
N TYR A 262 0.28 -8.62 -38.70
CA TYR A 262 0.58 -9.79 -37.89
C TYR A 262 0.40 -11.06 -38.71
N LEU A 263 1.31 -12.01 -38.47
CA LEU A 263 1.22 -13.38 -38.94
C LEU A 263 0.77 -14.24 -37.76
N ILE A 264 -0.41 -14.83 -37.86
CA ILE A 264 -0.91 -15.85 -36.96
C ILE A 264 -0.52 -17.21 -37.54
N ILE A 265 0.11 -18.04 -36.72
CA ILE A 265 0.46 -19.40 -37.07
C ILE A 265 -0.36 -20.33 -36.19
N PHE A 266 -1.11 -21.23 -36.83
CA PHE A 266 -1.92 -22.22 -36.11
C PHE A 266 -1.04 -23.46 -35.86
N GLN A 267 -0.81 -23.75 -34.58
CA GLN A 267 -0.05 -24.90 -34.12
C GLN A 267 -0.93 -25.81 -33.28
N ASN A 268 -0.79 -27.12 -33.49
CA ASN A 268 -1.40 -28.16 -32.66
C ASN A 268 -0.34 -28.70 -31.68
N ASP A 269 -0.69 -28.85 -30.41
CA ASP A 269 0.20 -29.37 -29.38
C ASP A 269 0.58 -30.84 -29.64
N ALA A 270 -0.34 -31.63 -30.22
CA ALA A 270 -0.10 -32.99 -30.69
C ALA A 270 0.89 -33.08 -31.86
N GLU A 271 1.17 -31.96 -32.53
CA GLU A 271 2.09 -31.89 -33.68
C GLU A 271 3.34 -31.06 -33.38
N LEU A 272 3.54 -30.63 -32.12
CA LEU A 272 4.71 -29.87 -31.68
C LEU A 272 5.97 -30.75 -31.73
N ARG A 273 7.05 -30.23 -32.32
CA ARG A 273 8.37 -30.89 -32.36
C ARG A 273 9.46 -29.88 -31.95
N PRO A 274 10.63 -30.32 -31.47
CA PRO A 274 11.73 -29.43 -31.07
C PRO A 274 12.17 -28.42 -32.16
N THR A 275 11.87 -28.72 -33.43
CA THR A 275 12.14 -27.84 -34.58
C THR A 275 10.91 -27.04 -35.07
N GLY A 276 9.86 -26.91 -34.26
CA GLY A 276 8.66 -26.12 -34.57
C GLY A 276 7.41 -26.91 -35.00
N GLY A 277 7.49 -28.24 -35.10
CA GLY A 277 6.33 -29.09 -35.40
C GLY A 277 5.79 -28.98 -36.83
N PHE A 278 4.56 -29.46 -37.05
CA PHE A 278 3.79 -29.17 -38.26
C PHE A 278 2.92 -27.93 -38.02
N LEU A 279 3.02 -26.94 -38.91
CA LEU A 279 2.16 -25.76 -38.88
C LEU A 279 0.92 -26.10 -39.71
N THR A 280 -0.26 -26.13 -39.11
CA THR A 280 -1.46 -26.58 -39.84
C THR A 280 -1.93 -25.54 -40.86
N ALA A 281 -1.92 -24.27 -40.46
CA ALA A 281 -2.38 -23.15 -41.25
C ALA A 281 -1.70 -21.86 -40.82
N TYR A 282 -1.83 -20.82 -41.63
CA TYR A 282 -1.43 -19.47 -41.27
C TYR A 282 -2.54 -18.48 -41.63
N ALA A 283 -2.61 -17.39 -40.88
CA ALA A 283 -3.43 -16.24 -41.24
C ALA A 283 -2.63 -14.95 -41.12
N THR A 284 -2.92 -13.97 -41.96
CA THR A 284 -2.44 -12.61 -41.77
C THR A 284 -3.59 -11.74 -41.29
N LEU A 285 -3.27 -10.72 -40.50
CA LEU A 285 -4.21 -9.67 -40.14
C LEU A 285 -3.48 -8.33 -40.11
N LYS A 286 -4.20 -7.28 -40.45
CA LYS A 286 -3.71 -5.91 -40.40
C LYS A 286 -4.51 -5.15 -39.34
N VAL A 287 -3.82 -4.54 -38.39
CA VAL A 287 -4.44 -3.67 -37.39
C VAL A 287 -4.11 -2.23 -37.73
N THR A 288 -5.14 -1.38 -37.83
CA THR A 288 -5.00 0.06 -38.05
C THR A 288 -5.85 0.79 -37.03
N LYS A 289 -5.22 1.50 -36.08
CA LYS A 289 -5.92 2.23 -35.00
C LYS A 289 -6.98 1.39 -34.28
N GLY A 290 -6.63 0.15 -33.94
CA GLY A 290 -7.53 -0.82 -33.28
C GLY A 290 -8.50 -1.54 -34.21
N LYS A 291 -8.67 -1.09 -35.47
CA LYS A 291 -9.48 -1.79 -36.47
C LYS A 291 -8.74 -3.02 -36.99
N ILE A 292 -9.40 -4.17 -36.95
CA ILE A 292 -8.82 -5.46 -37.39
C ILE A 292 -9.34 -5.77 -38.80
N GLU A 293 -8.43 -5.74 -39.76
CA GLU A 293 -8.68 -6.15 -41.13
C GLU A 293 -8.13 -7.58 -41.32
N PRO A 294 -8.99 -8.61 -41.48
CA PRO A 294 -8.52 -9.95 -41.75
C PRO A 294 -7.81 -9.98 -43.11
N GLY A 295 -6.65 -10.65 -43.14
CA GLY A 295 -5.88 -10.89 -44.34
C GLY A 295 -6.18 -12.27 -44.94
N VAL A 296 -5.14 -12.92 -45.44
CA VAL A 296 -5.24 -14.27 -46.03
C VAL A 296 -5.28 -15.29 -44.91
N SER A 297 -6.09 -16.34 -45.05
CA SER A 297 -6.09 -17.51 -44.16
C SER A 297 -6.02 -18.77 -45.01
N GLU A 298 -4.93 -19.49 -44.93
CA GLU A 298 -4.64 -20.63 -45.81
C GLU A 298 -3.95 -21.77 -45.07
N ASP A 299 -4.05 -22.97 -45.64
CA ASP A 299 -3.24 -24.11 -45.25
C ASP A 299 -1.75 -23.82 -45.55
N ILE A 300 -0.85 -24.33 -44.69
CA ILE A 300 0.59 -24.20 -44.88
C ILE A 300 1.08 -24.70 -46.24
N TYR A 301 0.37 -25.66 -46.86
CA TYR A 301 0.75 -26.19 -48.17
C TYR A 301 0.68 -25.14 -49.28
N THR A 302 -0.22 -24.14 -49.17
CA THR A 302 -0.30 -23.04 -50.15
C THR A 302 0.94 -22.15 -50.07
N LEU A 303 1.42 -21.88 -48.86
CA LEU A 303 2.68 -21.16 -48.64
C LEU A 303 3.86 -21.96 -49.20
N ASP A 304 3.89 -23.27 -48.97
CA ASP A 304 4.94 -24.16 -49.48
C ASP A 304 4.97 -24.22 -51.01
N ALA A 305 3.81 -24.21 -51.66
CA ALA A 305 3.72 -24.17 -53.12
C ALA A 305 4.28 -22.87 -53.72
N GLY A 306 4.29 -21.77 -52.96
CA GLY A 306 4.86 -20.48 -53.37
C GLY A 306 6.40 -20.48 -53.44
N PHE A 307 7.10 -21.43 -52.81
CA PHE A 307 8.56 -21.50 -52.86
C PHE A 307 9.05 -22.16 -54.16
N THR A 308 9.58 -21.35 -55.07
CA THR A 308 10.15 -21.82 -56.35
C THR A 308 11.59 -22.32 -56.23
N LYS A 309 12.34 -21.84 -55.23
CA LYS A 309 13.75 -22.19 -55.00
C LYS A 309 13.87 -23.45 -54.16
N LYS A 310 14.44 -24.51 -54.74
CA LYS A 310 14.72 -25.76 -54.04
C LYS A 310 16.19 -25.80 -53.62
N VAL A 311 16.44 -25.99 -52.32
CA VAL A 311 17.79 -26.21 -51.79
C VAL A 311 18.11 -27.71 -51.90
N PRO A 312 19.27 -28.10 -52.46
CA PRO A 312 19.66 -29.50 -52.53
C PRO A 312 19.87 -30.05 -51.12
N ALA A 313 19.45 -31.30 -50.90
CA ALA A 313 19.68 -31.98 -49.63
C ALA A 313 21.20 -32.15 -49.35
N PRO A 314 21.65 -32.04 -48.09
CA PRO A 314 23.02 -32.39 -47.71
C PRO A 314 23.37 -33.83 -48.07
N ASP A 315 24.64 -34.09 -48.34
CA ASP A 315 25.11 -35.40 -48.79
C ASP A 315 24.77 -36.57 -47.85
N PRO A 316 24.76 -36.40 -46.50
CA PRO A 316 24.28 -37.44 -45.61
C PRO A 316 22.81 -37.83 -45.84
N ILE A 317 21.92 -36.85 -46.09
CA ILE A 317 20.50 -37.11 -46.35
C ILE A 317 20.33 -37.79 -47.70
N LYS A 318 21.07 -37.36 -48.73
CA LYS A 318 21.09 -38.02 -50.03
C LYS A 318 21.51 -39.49 -49.94
N LYS A 319 22.53 -39.80 -49.14
CA LYS A 319 23.08 -41.15 -49.00
C LYS A 319 22.10 -42.12 -48.32
N TYR A 320 21.42 -41.69 -47.26
CA TYR A 320 20.61 -42.58 -46.42
C TYR A 320 19.10 -42.47 -46.65
N LEU A 321 18.62 -41.39 -47.28
CA LEU A 321 17.20 -41.15 -47.57
C LEU A 321 17.00 -40.87 -49.08
N PRO A 322 17.24 -41.86 -49.95
CA PRO A 322 17.23 -41.67 -51.41
C PRO A 322 15.85 -41.26 -51.97
N LEU A 323 14.76 -41.44 -51.22
CA LEU A 323 13.40 -41.03 -51.60
C LEU A 323 13.09 -39.53 -51.32
N VAL A 324 13.95 -38.81 -50.59
CA VAL A 324 13.77 -37.39 -50.21
C VAL A 324 14.31 -36.43 -51.30
N TYR A 325 14.72 -36.97 -52.45
CA TYR A 325 15.71 -36.37 -53.35
C TYR A 325 15.33 -35.11 -54.13
N LYS A 326 14.09 -34.62 -54.06
CA LYS A 326 13.68 -33.45 -54.87
C LYS A 326 13.76 -32.11 -54.13
N SER A 327 13.71 -32.10 -52.80
CA SER A 327 13.90 -30.92 -51.95
C SER A 327 13.83 -31.32 -50.47
N LEU A 328 14.53 -30.61 -49.58
CA LEU A 328 14.48 -30.86 -48.12
C LEU A 328 13.08 -30.71 -47.49
N ARG A 329 12.11 -30.14 -48.22
CA ARG A 329 10.75 -29.88 -47.70
C ARG A 329 9.67 -30.73 -48.37
N THR A 330 9.97 -31.45 -49.45
CA THR A 330 8.97 -32.32 -50.10
C THR A 330 8.87 -33.66 -49.38
N HIS A 331 8.06 -33.73 -48.31
CA HIS A 331 7.54 -35.00 -47.82
C HIS A 331 6.04 -35.12 -48.13
N ARG A 332 5.74 -35.47 -49.39
CA ARG A 332 4.53 -36.24 -49.71
C ARG A 332 4.91 -37.71 -49.52
N SER A 333 4.63 -38.26 -48.35
CA SER A 333 4.52 -39.72 -48.19
C SER A 333 3.31 -40.02 -47.31
N PRO A 334 2.20 -40.54 -47.87
CA PRO A 334 1.19 -41.19 -47.06
C PRO A 334 1.81 -42.52 -46.61
N ARG A 335 2.01 -42.67 -45.29
CA ARG A 335 2.57 -43.85 -44.60
C ARG A 335 4.10 -43.88 -44.50
N VAL A 336 4.63 -43.14 -43.53
CA VAL A 336 5.80 -43.60 -42.79
C VAL A 336 5.53 -43.35 -41.30
N TRP A 337 4.85 -44.31 -40.68
CA TRP A 337 4.84 -44.50 -39.24
C TRP A 337 6.21 -45.07 -38.84
N TRP A 338 7.02 -44.26 -38.16
CA TRP A 338 8.05 -44.72 -37.22
C TRP A 338 7.98 -43.70 -36.07
N ALA A 339 7.30 -43.99 -34.95
CA ALA A 339 7.75 -44.90 -33.89
C ALA A 339 9.20 -44.64 -33.50
N ILE A 340 9.44 -43.54 -32.78
CA ILE A 340 10.24 -43.46 -31.55
C ILE A 340 9.56 -42.43 -30.64
#